data_AF-A0A4Q3TRI7-F1
#
_entry.id   AF-A0A4Q3TRI7-F1
#
_cell.length_a   1.000
_cell.length_b   1.000
_cell.length_c   1.000
_cell.angle_alpha   90.00
_cell.angle_beta   90.00
_cell.angle_gamma   90.00
#
_symmetry.space_group_name_H-M   'P 1'
#
loop_
_entity.id
_entity.type
_entity.pdbx_description
1 polymer ?
#
loop_
_entity_poly.entity_id
_entity_poly.type
_entity_poly.pdbx_seq_one_letter_code
_entity_poly.pdbx_strand_id
1 'polypeptide(L)' 'MRSAPRFLLLVAASAAALIAAAPALAQQVAPTDPFAQAASDIPADSNVRFGILPNGMQYAILRNATPPG' A
#
# COMPACT_ATOMS: atom_id res chain seq x y z
N MET A 1 -12.75 -27.86 -39.17
CA MET A 1 -11.63 -27.07 -38.62
C MET A 1 -11.96 -25.55 -38.55
N ARG A 2 -13.15 -25.14 -38.08
CA ARG A 2 -13.62 -23.72 -38.16
C ARG A 2 -13.75 -22.99 -36.81
N SER A 3 -13.06 -23.46 -35.77
CA SER A 3 -13.20 -22.95 -34.40
C SER A 3 -12.06 -22.00 -33.97
N ALA A 4 -10.92 -22.01 -34.67
CA ALA A 4 -9.73 -21.22 -34.36
C ALA A 4 -9.95 -19.70 -34.22
N PRO A 5 -10.71 -19.01 -35.10
CA PRO A 5 -10.84 -17.56 -35.01
C PRO A 5 -11.71 -17.11 -33.82
N ARG A 6 -12.71 -17.92 -33.44
CA ARG A 6 -13.55 -17.66 -32.26
C ARG A 6 -12.78 -17.87 -30.96
N PHE A 7 -11.92 -18.88 -30.93
CA PHE A 7 -11.07 -19.15 -29.78
C PHE A 7 -10.03 -18.03 -29.57
N LEU A 8 -9.39 -17.56 -30.65
CA LEU A 8 -8.48 -16.41 -30.61
C LEU A 8 -9.17 -15.12 -30.14
N LEU A 9 -10.40 -14.86 -30.60
CA LEU A 9 -11.17 -13.69 -30.15
C LEU A 9 -11.54 -13.77 -28.66
N LEU A 10 -11.88 -14.95 -28.15
CA LEU A 10 -12.17 -15.15 -26.72
C LEU A 10 -10.92 -14.94 -25.87
N VAL A 11 -9.76 -15.42 -26.31
CA VAL A 11 -8.48 -15.20 -25.60
C VAL A 11 -8.12 -13.72 -25.59
N ALA A 12 -8.27 -13.01 -26.72
CA ALA A 12 -8.00 -11.59 -26.81
C ALA A 12 -8.94 -10.76 -25.90
N ALA A 13 -10.22 -11.11 -25.85
CA ALA A 13 -11.19 -10.45 -24.97
C ALA A 13 -10.87 -10.66 -23.48
N SER A 14 -10.50 -11.88 -23.08
CA SER A 14 -10.07 -12.15 -21.70
C SER A 14 -8.78 -11.42 -21.32
N ALA A 15 -7.81 -11.35 -22.24
CA ALA A 15 -6.57 -10.62 -22.01
C ALA A 15 -6.83 -9.11 -21.86
N ALA A 16 -7.68 -8.53 -22.70
CA ALA A 16 -8.07 -7.13 -22.60
C ALA A 16 -8.80 -6.82 -21.29
N ALA A 17 -9.67 -7.72 -20.81
CA ALA A 17 -10.36 -7.57 -19.53
C ALA A 17 -9.38 -7.60 -18.34
N LEU A 18 -8.39 -8.49 -18.36
CA LEU A 18 -7.35 -8.56 -17.31
C LEU A 18 -6.47 -7.31 -17.28
N ILE A 19 -6.11 -6.75 -18.44
CA ILE A 19 -5.30 -5.53 -18.54
C ILE A 19 -6.11 -4.31 -18.08
N ALA A 20 -7.39 -4.22 -18.45
CA ALA A 20 -8.26 -3.12 -18.06
C ALA A 20 -8.59 -3.11 -16.55
N ALA A 21 -8.59 -4.28 -15.90
CA ALA A 21 -8.84 -4.42 -14.46
C ALA A 21 -7.60 -4.16 -13.58
N ALA A 22 -6.40 -4.07 -14.16
CA ALA A 22 -5.15 -3.83 -13.43
C ALA A 22 -5.15 -2.58 -12.51
N PRO A 23 -5.74 -1.43 -12.89
CA PRO A 23 -5.76 -0.23 -12.02
C PRO A 23 -6.64 -0.42 -10.78
N ALA A 24 -7.66 -1.28 -10.84
CA ALA A 24 -8.55 -1.55 -9.72
C ALA A 24 -7.92 -2.45 -8.64
N LEU A 25 -6.84 -3.18 -8.99
CA LEU A 25 -6.04 -3.96 -8.04
C LEU A 25 -4.90 -3.16 -7.40
N ALA A 26 -4.64 -1.94 -7.90
CA ALA A 26 -3.77 -1.02 -7.21
C ALA A 26 -4.54 -0.50 -5.98
N GLN A 27 -4.36 -1.16 -4.84
CA GLN A 27 -4.79 -0.62 -3.55
C GLN A 27 -4.12 0.74 -3.37
N GLN A 28 -4.86 1.81 -3.67
CA GLN A 28 -4.47 3.16 -3.32
C GLN A 28 -4.50 3.20 -1.80
N VAL A 29 -3.33 3.20 -1.16
CA VAL A 29 -3.22 3.47 0.26
C VAL A 29 -3.82 4.85 0.46
N ALA A 30 -5.00 4.91 1.09
CA ALA A 30 -5.60 6.17 1.46
C ALA A 30 -4.56 6.96 2.26
N PRO A 31 -4.43 8.28 2.04
CA PRO A 31 -3.48 9.09 2.80
C PRO A 31 -3.71 8.84 4.30
N THR A 32 -2.70 8.31 4.98
CA THR A 32 -2.76 8.14 6.43
C THR A 32 -2.78 9.52 7.06
N ASP A 33 -3.69 9.75 8.01
CA ASP A 33 -3.73 10.97 8.81
C ASP A 33 -2.37 11.24 9.47
N PRO A 34 -1.99 12.50 9.67
CA PRO A 34 -0.76 12.81 10.38
C PRO A 34 -0.80 12.23 11.80
N PHE A 35 0.37 11.88 12.35
CA PHE A 35 0.47 11.38 13.72
C PHE A 35 -0.22 12.31 14.73
N ALA A 36 -0.91 11.73 15.72
CA ALA A 36 -1.67 12.49 16.72
C ALA A 36 -0.82 13.55 17.46
N GLN A 37 0.44 13.25 17.76
CA GLN A 37 1.37 14.20 18.38
C GLN A 37 1.68 15.44 17.51
N ALA A 38 1.41 15.41 16.21
CA ALA A 38 1.56 16.60 15.35
C ALA A 38 0.45 17.64 15.61
N ALA A 39 -0.69 17.21 16.14
CA ALA A 39 -1.82 18.07 16.49
C ALA A 39 -1.95 18.28 18.01
N SER A 40 -1.05 17.70 18.80
CA SER A 40 -1.09 17.77 20.26
C SER A 40 -0.25 18.94 20.77
N ASP A 41 -0.71 19.59 21.83
CA ASP A 41 0.08 20.56 22.60
C ASP A 41 1.18 19.90 23.45
N ILE A 42 1.12 18.57 23.60
CA ILE A 42 2.12 17.79 24.33
C ILE A 42 3.24 17.41 23.36
N PRO A 43 4.51 17.67 23.69
CA PRO A 43 5.62 17.31 22.83
C PRO A 43 5.70 15.79 22.66
N ALA A 44 6.06 15.37 21.43
CA ALA A 44 6.32 13.97 21.13
C ALA A 44 7.47 13.40 21.97
N ASP A 45 7.44 12.10 22.27
CA ASP A 45 8.54 11.44 22.96
C ASP A 45 9.81 11.49 22.11
N SER A 46 10.85 12.13 22.67
CA SER A 46 12.17 12.27 22.05
C SER A 46 12.88 10.95 21.74
N ASN A 47 12.48 9.84 22.36
CA ASN A 47 13.02 8.51 22.08
C ASN A 47 12.42 7.88 20.82
N VAL A 48 11.27 8.37 20.36
CA VAL A 48 10.57 7.85 19.20
C VAL A 48 10.98 8.61 17.94
N ARG A 49 11.39 7.86 16.91
CA ARG A 49 11.72 8.42 15.59
C ARG A 49 10.55 8.27 14.65
N PHE A 50 9.97 9.39 14.24
CA PHE A 50 8.87 9.45 13.28
C PHE A 50 9.38 9.76 11.87
N GLY A 51 8.70 9.23 10.86
CA GLY A 51 8.97 9.59 9.48
C GLY A 51 8.01 8.96 8.48
N ILE A 52 8.23 9.27 7.21
CA ILE A 52 7.42 8.80 6.07
C ILE A 52 8.37 8.27 5.01
N LEU A 53 8.09 7.07 4.50
CA LEU A 53 8.82 6.45 3.40
C LEU A 53 8.38 7.03 2.05
N PRO A 54 9.17 6.87 0.97
CA PRO A 54 8.82 7.41 -0.36
C PRO A 54 7.49 6.90 -0.94
N ASN A 55 7.01 5.74 -0.46
CA ASN A 55 5.72 5.17 -0.84
C ASN A 55 4.54 5.71 0.00
N GLY A 56 4.77 6.69 0.87
CA GLY A 56 3.76 7.29 1.75
C GLY A 56 3.53 6.53 3.06
N MET A 57 4.23 5.43 3.32
CA MET A 57 4.08 4.67 4.56
C MET A 57 4.72 5.40 5.75
N GLN A 58 3.92 5.70 6.77
CA GLN A 58 4.39 6.33 8.00
C GLN A 58 5.01 5.29 8.95
N TYR A 59 6.04 5.67 9.71
CA TYR A 59 6.68 4.81 10.71
C TYR A 59 6.99 5.56 12.01
N ALA A 60 6.97 4.81 13.11
CA ALA A 60 7.37 5.24 14.44
C ALA A 60 8.28 4.16 15.06
N ILE A 61 9.52 4.51 15.38
CA ILE A 61 10.52 3.56 15.89
C ILE A 61 10.93 3.96 17.31
N LEU A 62 10.70 3.06 18.26
CA LEU A 62 11.18 3.16 19.63
C LEU A 62 12.17 2.02 19.90
N ARG A 63 13.34 2.34 20.50
CA ARG A 63 14.29 1.30 20.90
C ARG A 63 13.75 0.55 22.12
N ASN A 64 13.57 -0.76 21.98
CA ASN A 64 13.17 -1.62 23.09
C ASN A 64 14.39 -2.22 23.79
N ALA A 65 14.30 -2.44 25.11
CA ALA A 65 15.28 -3.20 25.87
C ALA A 65 14.91 -4.70 25.88
N THR A 66 15.90 -5.56 26.04
CA THR A 66 15.65 -7.01 26.24
C THR A 66 15.00 -7.21 27.62
N PRO A 67 13.83 -7.87 27.72
CA PRO A 67 13.20 -8.18 29.00
C PRO A 67 14.11 -9.05 29.89
N PRO A 68 14.07 -8.91 31.23
CA PRO A 68 14.68 -9.89 32.13
C PRO A 68 13.94 -11.23 32.00
N GLY A 69 14.70 -12.31 31.86
CA GLY A 69 14.18 -13.69 31.87
C GLY A 69 13.88 -14.21 33.25
#